data_AF-A0A9E0DCA4-F1
#
_entry.id   AF-A0A9E0DCA4-F1
#
_cell.length_a   1.000
_cell.length_b   1.000
_cell.length_c   1.000
_cell.angle_alpha   90.00
_cell.angle_beta   90.00
_cell.angle_gamma   90.00
#
_symmetry.space_group_name_H-M   'P 1'
#
loop_
_entity.id
_entity.type
_entity.pdbx_description
1 polymer ?
#
loop_
_entity_poly.entity_id
_entity_poly.type
_entity_poly.pdbx_seq_one_letter_code
_entity_poly.pdbx_strand_id
1 'polypeptide(L)' 'MEYVQKGVIYATLGQNPFAQGHDPAVRLFNYLVGGVVPTCARMVTEASVVTQDNISEFWTP' A
#
# COMPACT_ATOMS: atom_id res chain seq x y z
N MET A 1 14.78 2.11 0.47
CA MET A 1 14.74 1.71 -0.95
C MET A 1 16.07 2.04 -1.64
N GLU A 2 17.13 1.76 -0.88
CA GLU A 2 18.47 2.29 -1.12
C GLU A 2 19.06 1.87 -2.47
N TYR A 3 18.79 0.64 -2.92
CA TYR A 3 19.29 0.14 -4.20
C TYR A 3 18.56 0.73 -5.42
N VAL A 4 17.31 1.19 -5.26
CA VAL A 4 16.64 1.99 -6.29
C VAL A 4 17.29 3.37 -6.35
N GLN A 5 17.53 4.00 -5.20
CA GLN A 5 18.22 5.30 -5.13
C GLN A 5 19.60 5.25 -5.79
N LYS A 6 20.39 4.19 -5.54
CA LYS A 6 21.73 4.00 -6.12
C LYS A 6 21.73 3.59 -7.61
N GLY A 7 20.56 3.33 -8.21
CA GLY A 7 20.45 2.92 -9.62
C GLY A 7 20.84 1.47 -9.90
N VAL A 8 21.03 0.65 -8.86
CA VAL A 8 21.30 -0.79 -8.98
C VAL A 8 20.02 -1.55 -9.38
N ILE A 9 18.88 -1.11 -8.86
CA ILE A 9 17.54 -1.58 -9.23
C ILE A 9 16.85 -0.45 -9.99
N TYR A 10 16.40 -0.71 -11.22
CA TYR A 10 15.72 0.31 -12.04
C TYR A 10 14.37 0.73 -11.44
N ALA A 11 13.55 -0.24 -11.04
CA ALA A 11 12.24 -0.01 -10.45
C ALA A 11 11.85 -1.09 -9.45
N THR A 12 10.98 -0.76 -8.50
CA THR A 12 10.30 -1.70 -7.61
C THR A 12 8.79 -1.43 -7.59
N LEU A 13 8.01 -2.39 -7.09
CA LEU A 13 6.55 -2.27 -6.94
C LEU A 13 6.18 -2.16 -5.46
N GLY A 14 5.65 -1.01 -5.06
CA GLY A 14 5.06 -0.80 -3.74
C GLY A 14 3.67 -1.43 -3.67
N GLN A 15 3.35 -2.07 -2.56
CA GLN A 15 2.05 -2.75 -2.35
C GLN A 15 1.10 -2.01 -1.39
N ASN A 16 1.53 -0.84 -0.88
CA ASN A 16 0.85 -0.08 0.18
C ASN A 16 0.53 -0.93 1.44
N PRO A 17 1.56 -1.43 2.16
CA PRO A 17 1.36 -2.31 3.31
C PRO A 17 0.61 -1.66 4.48
N PHE A 18 0.66 -0.33 4.59
CA PHE A 18 -0.11 0.38 5.60
C PHE A 18 -1.61 0.18 5.39
N ALA A 19 -2.11 0.43 4.18
CA ALA A 19 -3.52 0.17 3.83
C ALA A 19 -3.88 -1.30 4.01
N GLN A 20 -2.98 -2.24 3.67
CA GLN A 20 -3.22 -3.68 3.90
C GLN A 20 -3.39 -4.04 5.38
N GLY A 21 -2.72 -3.35 6.31
CA GLY A 21 -2.91 -3.57 7.74
C GLY A 21 -4.11 -2.81 8.31
N HIS A 22 -4.27 -1.56 7.90
CA HIS A 22 -5.28 -0.64 8.41
C HIS A 22 -6.70 -0.98 7.93
N ASP A 23 -6.90 -1.10 6.63
CA ASP A 23 -8.23 -1.17 6.03
C ASP A 23 -9.00 -2.44 6.44
N PRO A 24 -8.37 -3.63 6.56
CA PRO A 24 -9.07 -4.80 7.07
C PRO A 24 -9.53 -4.65 8.52
N ALA A 25 -8.75 -3.99 9.37
CA ALA A 25 -9.12 -3.77 10.77
C ALA A 25 -10.35 -2.86 10.87
N VAL A 26 -10.34 -1.73 10.14
CA VAL A 26 -11.48 -0.81 10.07
C VAL A 26 -12.71 -1.51 9.49
N ARG A 27 -12.53 -2.29 8.42
CA ARG A 27 -13.62 -3.00 7.77
C ARG A 27 -14.24 -4.07 8.67
N LEU A 28 -13.43 -4.78 9.44
CA LEU A 28 -13.91 -5.75 10.42
C LEU A 28 -14.74 -5.07 11.51
N PHE A 29 -14.28 -3.93 12.03
CA PHE A 29 -15.02 -3.14 12.99
C PHE A 29 -16.36 -2.64 12.42
N ASN A 30 -16.34 -2.05 11.23
CA ASN A 30 -17.54 -1.55 10.56
C ASN A 30 -18.58 -2.65 10.32
N TYR A 31 -18.13 -3.86 10.01
CA TYR A 31 -19.02 -5.01 9.87
C TYR A 31 -19.60 -5.48 11.21
N LEU A 32 -18.74 -5.74 12.20
CA LEU A 32 -19.15 -6.35 13.47
C LEU A 32 -19.93 -5.39 14.38
N VAL A 33 -19.50 -4.12 14.45
CA VAL A 33 -20.04 -3.12 15.37
C VAL A 33 -20.99 -2.19 14.65
N GLY A 34 -20.62 -1.75 13.44
CA GLY A 34 -21.41 -0.80 12.65
C GLY A 34 -22.54 -1.44 11.82
N GLY A 35 -22.55 -2.78 11.67
CA GLY A 35 -23.51 -3.48 10.81
C GLY A 35 -23.36 -3.15 9.31
N VAL A 36 -22.23 -2.56 8.91
CA VAL A 36 -21.99 -2.15 7.52
C VAL A 36 -21.42 -3.33 6.73
N VAL A 37 -22.22 -3.87 5.83
CA VAL A 37 -21.80 -4.95 4.93
C VAL A 37 -20.88 -4.39 3.85
N PRO A 38 -19.67 -4.94 3.66
CA PRO A 38 -18.79 -4.48 2.61
C PRO A 38 -19.35 -4.73 1.21
N THR A 39 -19.14 -3.78 0.30
CA THR A 39 -19.70 -3.82 -1.06
C THR A 39 -19.03 -4.83 -1.99
N CYS A 40 -17.81 -5.29 -1.66
CA CYS A 40 -17.05 -6.24 -2.47
C CYS A 40 -16.28 -7.23 -1.57
N ALA A 41 -16.10 -8.48 -2.01
CA ALA A 41 -15.37 -9.49 -1.22
C ALA A 41 -13.86 -9.18 -1.13
N ARG A 42 -13.26 -8.65 -2.20
CA ARG A 42 -11.83 -8.35 -2.30
C ARG A 42 -11.60 -6.87 -2.55
N MET A 43 -10.79 -6.25 -1.70
CA MET A 43 -10.24 -4.92 -1.90
C MET A 43 -8.77 -5.07 -2.28
N VAL A 44 -8.35 -4.39 -3.34
CA VAL A 44 -6.97 -4.45 -3.84
C VAL A 44 -6.32 -3.11 -3.52
N THR A 45 -5.14 -3.14 -2.91
CA THR A 45 -4.37 -1.92 -2.65
C THR A 45 -3.70 -1.44 -3.92
N GLU A 46 -3.40 -0.15 -3.96
CA GLU A 46 -2.64 0.44 -5.05
C GLU A 46 -1.27 -0.25 -5.18
N ALA A 47 -0.92 -0.58 -6.43
CA ALA A 47 0.41 -1.05 -6.80
C ALA A 47 1.19 0.12 -7.42
N SER A 48 2.10 0.72 -6.66
CA SER A 48 2.85 1.90 -7.11
C SER A 48 4.18 1.49 -7.74
N VAL A 49 4.48 2.00 -8.93
CA VAL A 49 5.81 1.82 -9.56
C VAL A 49 6.76 2.86 -8.98
N VAL A 50 7.82 2.41 -8.33
CA VAL A 50 8.82 3.29 -7.70
C VAL A 50 10.12 3.18 -8.47
N THR A 51 10.61 4.31 -8.96
CA THR A 51 11.84 4.49 -9.75
C THR A 51 12.72 5.54 -9.06
N GLN A 52 13.89 5.86 -9.64
CA GLN A 52 14.70 6.98 -9.16
C GLN A 52 13.98 8.33 -9.22
N ASP A 53 13.05 8.52 -10.17
CA ASP A 53 12.40 9.80 -10.41
C ASP A 53 11.35 10.16 -9.34
N ASN A 54 10.74 9.17 -8.69
CA ASN A 54 9.66 9.37 -7.72
C ASN A 54 9.91 8.76 -6.33
N ILE A 55 11.12 8.24 -6.07
CA ILE A 55 11.46 7.56 -4.80
C ILE A 55 11.17 8.40 -3.55
N SER A 56 11.30 9.73 -3.65
CA SER A 56 11.05 10.67 -2.55
C SER A 56 9.60 10.70 -2.06
N GLU A 57 8.65 10.23 -2.88
CA GLU A 57 7.23 10.13 -2.49
C GLU A 57 6.97 8.92 -1.59
N PHE A 58 7.84 7.90 -1.64
CA PHE A 58 7.61 6.60 -1.01
C PHE A 58 8.62 6.25 0.09
N TRP A 59 9.79 6.87 0.09
CA TRP A 59 10.87 6.52 0.99
C TRP A 59 11.83 7.67 1.28
N THR A 60 12.10 7.87 2.57
CA THR A 60 13.18 8.70 3.08
C THR A 60 14.19 7.80 3.81
N PRO A 61 15.51 8.03 3.68
CA PRO A 61 16.54 7.24 4.38
C PRO A 61 16.39 7.15 5.88
#